data_AF-A0A959A430-F1
#
_entry.id   AF-A0A959A430-F1
#
_cell.length_a   1.000
_cell.length_b   1.000
_cell.length_c   1.000
_cell.angle_alpha   90.00
_cell.angle_beta   90.00
_cell.angle_gamma   90.00
#
_symmetry.space_group_name_H-M   'P 1'
#
loop_
_entity.id
_entity.type
_entity.pdbx_description
1 polymer ?
#
loop_
_entity_poly.entity_id
_entity_poly.type
_entity_poly.pdbx_seq_one_letter_code
_entity_poly.pdbx_strand_id
1 'polypeptide(L)'
;GINKGGLTPFGREVIKKMESLHMTVDLAHASPALIDDVLDMATRPLLVSHTGVKGTCNNVRNLSDEHLKRIAAGGGLVGIAVFEQAVCGTDAQATAKAIRYAADLIGYKHVALGSDFDGAIQAHFDVTGFPLIAEELLKLDFTENEIAAIMGGNVRDFLLKNLPE
;
A
#
# COMPACT_ATOMS: atom_id res chain seq x y z
N GLY A 1 -1.60 -10.38 -14.36
CA GLY A 1 -1.62 -11.06 -15.68
C GLY A 1 -1.39 -12.55 -15.52
N ILE A 2 -1.79 -13.36 -16.51
CA ILE A 2 -1.76 -14.83 -16.45
C ILE A 2 -0.34 -15.38 -16.18
N ASN A 3 0.67 -14.82 -16.87
CA ASN A 3 2.04 -15.35 -16.82
C ASN A 3 2.92 -14.78 -15.69
N LYS A 4 2.38 -13.96 -14.77
CA LYS A 4 3.06 -13.37 -13.59
C LYS A 4 4.54 -12.94 -13.78
N GLY A 5 4.92 -12.49 -14.98
CA GLY A 5 6.28 -12.03 -15.31
C GLY A 5 6.51 -10.56 -15.01
N GLY A 6 7.70 -10.06 -15.33
CA GLY A 6 8.11 -8.66 -15.20
C GLY A 6 7.66 -7.75 -16.34
N LEU A 7 8.32 -6.60 -16.47
CA LEU A 7 8.06 -5.62 -17.54
C LEU A 7 8.59 -6.11 -18.89
N THR A 8 7.75 -5.96 -19.92
CA THR A 8 8.20 -6.06 -21.32
C THR A 8 9.05 -4.83 -21.69
N PRO A 9 9.77 -4.86 -22.83
CA PRO A 9 10.49 -3.66 -23.32
C PRO A 9 9.57 -2.44 -23.44
N PHE A 10 8.38 -2.60 -24.02
CA PHE A 10 7.38 -1.53 -24.09
C PHE A 10 6.88 -1.11 -22.70
N GLY A 11 6.68 -2.04 -21.76
CA GLY A 11 6.32 -1.72 -20.38
C GLY A 11 7.35 -0.80 -19.69
N ARG A 12 8.65 -1.03 -19.93
CA ARG A 12 9.71 -0.14 -19.44
C ARG A 12 9.61 1.27 -20.04
N GLU A 13 9.26 1.40 -21.31
CA GLU A 13 9.01 2.70 -21.96
C GLU A 13 7.79 3.41 -21.35
N VAL A 14 6.72 2.66 -21.06
CA VAL A 14 5.52 3.20 -20.39
C VAL A 14 5.86 3.75 -19.01
N ILE A 15 6.60 3.02 -18.17
CA ILE A 15 7.01 3.51 -16.84
C ILE A 15 7.80 4.81 -16.96
N LYS A 16 8.80 4.87 -17.85
CA LYS A 16 9.57 6.11 -18.10
C LYS A 16 8.68 7.26 -18.54
N LYS A 17 7.69 6.98 -19.40
CA LYS A 17 6.76 8.01 -19.87
C LYS A 17 5.85 8.50 -18.74
N MET A 18 5.32 7.61 -17.91
CA MET A 18 4.52 7.96 -16.73
C MET A 18 5.31 8.87 -15.79
N GLU A 19 6.55 8.52 -15.46
CA GLU A 19 7.39 9.36 -14.60
C GLU A 19 7.66 10.74 -15.22
N SER A 20 7.92 10.81 -16.53
CA SER A 20 8.12 12.09 -17.24
C SER A 20 6.89 13.00 -17.23
N LEU A 21 5.71 12.42 -17.04
CA LEU A 21 4.43 13.14 -16.94
C LEU A 21 4.04 13.42 -15.48
N HIS A 22 4.90 13.09 -14.51
CA HIS A 22 4.59 13.15 -13.09
C HIS A 22 3.34 12.33 -12.71
N MET A 23 3.07 11.26 -13.47
CA MET A 23 2.00 10.33 -13.19
C MET A 23 2.47 9.31 -12.14
N THR A 24 1.69 9.15 -11.07
CA THR A 24 1.96 8.13 -10.05
C THR A 24 1.89 6.73 -10.64
N VAL A 25 2.92 5.92 -10.40
CA VAL A 25 2.92 4.49 -10.72
C VAL A 25 2.40 3.71 -9.52
N ASP A 26 1.31 2.99 -9.71
CA ASP A 26 0.71 2.10 -8.71
C ASP A 26 1.05 0.63 -8.99
N LEU A 27 1.57 -0.06 -7.98
CA LEU A 27 1.98 -1.46 -8.05
C LEU A 27 0.95 -2.45 -7.47
N ALA A 28 -0.26 -2.00 -7.11
CA ALA A 28 -1.33 -2.93 -6.77
C ALA A 28 -1.53 -3.96 -7.91
N HIS A 29 -1.70 -5.24 -7.54
CA HIS A 29 -1.80 -6.40 -8.44
C HIS A 29 -0.55 -6.78 -9.25
N ALA A 30 0.55 -6.02 -9.15
CA ALA A 30 1.79 -6.36 -9.82
C ALA A 30 2.33 -7.73 -9.34
N SER A 31 2.94 -8.48 -10.26
CA SER A 31 3.69 -9.68 -9.88
C SER A 31 4.95 -9.28 -9.11
N PRO A 32 5.54 -10.18 -8.29
CA PRO A 32 6.84 -9.93 -7.67
C PRO A 32 7.91 -9.48 -8.68
N ALA A 33 8.02 -10.16 -9.81
CA ALA A 33 8.99 -9.81 -10.86
C ALA A 33 8.75 -8.42 -11.46
N LEU A 34 7.49 -8.00 -11.61
CA LEU A 34 7.18 -6.65 -12.10
C LEU A 34 7.49 -5.59 -11.04
N ILE A 35 7.20 -5.88 -9.76
CA ILE A 35 7.56 -5.01 -8.64
C ILE A 35 9.07 -4.80 -8.63
N ASP A 36 9.86 -5.87 -8.75
CA ASP A 36 11.32 -5.81 -8.80
C ASP A 36 11.81 -4.97 -9.99
N ASP A 37 11.28 -5.24 -11.19
CA ASP A 37 11.62 -4.48 -12.40
C ASP A 37 11.33 -2.98 -12.28
N VAL A 38 10.20 -2.61 -11.68
CA VAL A 38 9.83 -1.20 -11.47
C VAL A 38 10.72 -0.57 -10.39
N LEU A 39 10.93 -1.25 -9.26
CA LEU A 39 11.80 -0.75 -8.19
C LEU A 39 13.25 -0.55 -8.64
N ASP A 40 13.73 -1.33 -9.60
CA ASP A 40 15.09 -1.21 -10.15
C ASP A 40 15.25 0.01 -11.07
N MET A 41 14.16 0.53 -11.65
CA MET A 41 14.21 1.60 -12.65
C MET A 41 13.49 2.89 -12.26
N ALA A 42 12.62 2.85 -11.26
CA ALA A 42 11.85 4.00 -10.80
C ALA A 42 12.78 5.09 -10.26
N THR A 43 12.51 6.32 -10.67
CA THR A 43 13.21 7.52 -10.19
C THR A 43 12.30 8.41 -9.35
N ARG A 44 11.01 8.09 -9.29
CA ARG A 44 10.00 8.79 -8.48
C ARG A 44 9.37 7.85 -7.44
N PRO A 45 8.79 8.39 -6.35
CA PRO A 45 8.06 7.60 -5.37
C PRO A 45 6.93 6.77 -5.99
N LEU A 46 6.83 5.51 -5.54
CA LEU A 46 5.83 4.56 -5.99
C LEU A 46 4.67 4.46 -5.00
N LEU A 47 3.48 4.15 -5.51
CA LEU A 47 2.30 3.86 -4.71
C LEU A 47 1.99 2.36 -4.78
N VAL A 48 1.50 1.81 -3.68
CA VAL A 48 0.71 0.58 -3.71
C VAL A 48 -0.64 0.92 -3.11
N SER A 49 -1.64 1.19 -3.95
CA SER A 49 -2.90 1.81 -3.50
C SER A 49 -3.66 0.94 -2.52
N HIS A 50 -3.59 -0.38 -2.69
CA HIS A 50 -4.25 -1.36 -1.83
C HIS A 50 -3.54 -2.72 -1.89
N THR A 51 -3.18 -3.25 -0.73
CA THR A 51 -2.52 -4.55 -0.55
C THR A 51 -2.61 -5.01 0.91
N GLY A 52 -2.03 -6.17 1.22
CA GLY A 52 -1.68 -6.56 2.59
C GLY A 52 -0.19 -6.86 2.72
N VAL A 53 0.21 -7.33 3.91
CA VAL A 53 1.62 -7.62 4.24
C VAL A 53 1.80 -9.09 4.61
N LYS A 54 2.84 -9.73 4.06
CA LYS A 54 3.07 -11.16 4.27
C LYS A 54 3.40 -11.52 5.72
N GLY A 55 3.96 -10.59 6.49
CA GLY A 55 4.29 -10.80 7.89
C GLY A 55 3.07 -11.08 8.79
N THR A 56 1.88 -10.59 8.42
CA THR A 56 0.63 -10.89 9.13
C THR A 56 -0.30 -11.81 8.34
N CYS A 57 -0.23 -11.78 7.01
CA CYS A 57 -1.07 -12.61 6.14
C CYS A 57 -0.28 -13.07 4.90
N ASN A 58 0.31 -14.27 4.95
CA ASN A 58 1.22 -14.74 3.90
C ASN A 58 0.47 -15.38 2.72
N ASN A 59 0.23 -14.61 1.66
CA ASN A 59 -0.34 -15.11 0.41
C ASN A 59 0.17 -14.31 -0.81
N VAL A 60 -0.32 -14.67 -2.00
CA VAL A 60 0.12 -14.11 -3.28
C VAL A 60 -0.32 -12.67 -3.54
N ARG A 61 -1.30 -12.15 -2.79
CA ARG A 61 -1.82 -10.78 -2.93
C ARG A 61 -0.97 -9.76 -2.17
N ASN A 62 -0.20 -10.23 -1.19
CA ASN A 62 0.48 -9.41 -0.20
C ASN A 62 1.97 -9.23 -0.48
N LEU A 63 2.50 -8.08 -0.05
CA LEU A 63 3.90 -7.71 -0.25
C LEU A 63 4.82 -8.42 0.74
N SER A 64 6.03 -8.76 0.28
CA SER A 64 7.11 -9.21 1.16
C SER A 64 7.70 -8.03 1.93
N ASP A 65 8.38 -8.32 3.05
CA ASP A 65 9.12 -7.33 3.82
C ASP A 65 10.18 -6.61 2.98
N GLU A 66 10.81 -7.32 2.06
CA GLU A 66 11.79 -6.76 1.13
C GLU A 66 11.13 -5.73 0.21
N HIS A 67 9.99 -6.06 -0.40
CA HIS A 67 9.25 -5.12 -1.26
C HIS A 67 8.79 -3.90 -0.47
N LEU A 68 8.25 -4.09 0.74
CA LEU A 68 7.85 -2.99 1.63
C LEU A 68 9.03 -2.02 1.88
N LYS A 69 10.18 -2.55 2.29
CA LYS A 69 11.38 -1.75 2.57
C LYS A 69 11.87 -1.01 1.35
N ARG A 70 11.90 -1.66 0.18
CA ARG A 70 12.34 -1.03 -1.08
C ARG A 70 11.40 0.09 -1.52
N ILE A 71 10.08 -0.11 -1.41
CA ILE A 71 9.08 0.93 -1.69
C ILE A 71 9.28 2.14 -0.77
N ALA A 72 9.42 1.91 0.54
CA ALA A 72 9.63 2.97 1.52
C ALA A 72 10.97 3.71 1.31
N ALA A 73 12.05 3.00 0.99
CA ALA A 73 13.35 3.60 0.67
C ALA A 73 13.29 4.52 -0.55
N GLY A 74 12.42 4.23 -1.53
CA GLY A 74 12.12 5.10 -2.67
C GLY A 74 11.17 6.28 -2.34
N GLY A 75 10.79 6.46 -1.07
CA GLY A 75 9.83 7.48 -0.65
C GLY A 75 8.36 7.12 -0.93
N GLY A 76 8.09 5.86 -1.25
CA GLY A 76 6.76 5.37 -1.65
C GLY A 76 5.76 5.25 -0.49
N LEU A 77 4.52 4.88 -0.85
CA LEU A 77 3.40 4.75 0.08
C LEU A 77 2.68 3.42 -0.14
N VAL A 78 2.29 2.74 0.94
CA VAL A 78 1.59 1.45 0.90
C VAL A 78 0.24 1.54 1.61
N GLY A 79 -0.84 1.35 0.85
CA GLY A 79 -2.20 1.25 1.33
C GLY A 79 -2.52 -0.16 1.83
N ILE A 80 -2.88 -0.28 3.12
CA ILE A 80 -3.35 -1.53 3.71
C ILE A 80 -4.86 -1.65 3.49
N ALA A 81 -5.27 -2.77 2.90
CA ALA A 81 -6.66 -3.04 2.53
C ALA A 81 -7.47 -3.67 3.66
N VAL A 82 -8.79 -3.60 3.55
CA VAL A 82 -9.77 -4.00 4.58
C VAL A 82 -10.57 -5.25 4.18
N PHE A 83 -9.93 -6.19 3.48
CA PHE A 83 -10.54 -7.46 3.08
C PHE A 83 -9.71 -8.67 3.52
N GLU A 84 -10.36 -9.83 3.64
CA GLU A 84 -9.79 -11.00 4.29
C GLU A 84 -8.48 -11.49 3.67
N GLN A 85 -8.36 -11.54 2.33
CA GLN A 85 -7.09 -11.96 1.72
C GLN A 85 -5.95 -10.96 1.94
N ALA A 86 -6.21 -9.70 2.32
CA ALA A 86 -5.13 -8.76 2.66
C ALA A 86 -4.66 -8.93 4.11
N VAL A 87 -5.57 -9.18 5.05
CA VAL A 87 -5.26 -9.10 6.50
C VAL A 87 -5.45 -10.40 7.26
N CYS A 88 -5.92 -11.47 6.60
CA CYS A 88 -6.21 -12.79 7.19
C CYS A 88 -7.17 -12.68 8.40
N GLY A 89 -8.18 -11.84 8.26
CA GLY A 89 -9.21 -11.60 9.25
C GLY A 89 -10.35 -10.75 8.69
N THR A 90 -11.44 -10.67 9.44
CA THR A 90 -12.70 -10.06 9.00
C THR A 90 -13.15 -8.95 9.95
N ASP A 91 -12.21 -8.25 10.58
CA ASP A 91 -12.50 -7.17 11.53
C ASP A 91 -11.44 -6.05 11.48
N ALA A 92 -11.76 -4.94 12.15
CA ALA A 92 -10.88 -3.79 12.26
C ALA A 92 -9.55 -4.13 12.93
N GLN A 93 -9.56 -5.11 13.86
CA GLN A 93 -8.36 -5.51 14.59
C GLN A 93 -7.33 -6.17 13.65
N ALA A 94 -7.76 -7.03 12.73
CA ALA A 94 -6.89 -7.63 11.73
C ALA A 94 -6.22 -6.57 10.84
N THR A 95 -6.99 -5.55 10.42
CA THR A 95 -6.46 -4.40 9.68
C THR A 95 -5.45 -3.61 10.50
N ALA A 96 -5.78 -3.26 11.75
CA ALA A 96 -4.90 -2.52 12.63
C ALA A 96 -3.58 -3.27 12.91
N LYS A 97 -3.63 -4.59 13.08
CA LYS A 97 -2.44 -5.45 13.21
C LYS A 97 -1.54 -5.41 11.97
N ALA A 98 -2.12 -5.44 10.77
CA ALA A 98 -1.38 -5.31 9.52
C ALA A 98 -0.75 -3.92 9.37
N ILE A 99 -1.48 -2.86 9.74
CA ILE A 99 -0.97 -1.47 9.76
C ILE A 99 0.19 -1.33 10.76
N ARG A 100 0.05 -1.84 11.99
CA ARG A 100 1.12 -1.85 13.01
C ARG A 100 2.37 -2.53 12.49
N TYR A 101 2.23 -3.73 11.94
CA TYR A 101 3.35 -4.47 11.37
C TYR A 101 4.07 -3.68 10.28
N ALA A 102 3.32 -3.10 9.33
CA ALA A 102 3.91 -2.27 8.28
C ALA A 102 4.60 -1.03 8.87
N ALA A 103 3.95 -0.33 9.80
CA ALA A 103 4.49 0.87 10.42
C ALA A 103 5.78 0.60 11.22
N ASP A 104 5.89 -0.54 11.90
CA ASP A 104 7.13 -0.97 12.55
C ASP A 104 8.26 -1.23 11.56
N LEU A 105 7.93 -1.82 10.41
CA LEU A 105 8.90 -2.24 9.42
C LEU A 105 9.43 -1.08 8.57
N ILE A 106 8.54 -0.16 8.16
CA ILE A 106 8.84 0.88 7.17
C ILE A 106 8.53 2.30 7.64
N GLY A 107 8.02 2.47 8.86
CA GLY A 107 7.61 3.76 9.41
C GLY A 107 6.19 4.15 9.01
N TYR A 108 5.41 4.68 9.96
CA TYR A 108 4.00 5.03 9.75
C TYR A 108 3.77 6.02 8.60
N LYS A 109 4.75 6.87 8.26
CA LYS A 109 4.68 7.83 7.14
C LYS A 109 4.60 7.20 5.76
N HIS A 110 4.94 5.91 5.67
CA HIS A 110 4.86 5.12 4.44
C HIS A 110 3.64 4.18 4.40
N VAL A 111 2.74 4.30 5.37
CA VAL A 111 1.54 3.47 5.49
C VAL A 111 0.29 4.32 5.32
N ALA A 112 -0.70 3.82 4.59
CA ALA A 112 -2.00 4.45 4.40
C ALA A 112 -3.13 3.40 4.46
N LEU A 113 -4.37 3.86 4.48
CA LEU A 113 -5.52 3.02 4.15
C LEU A 113 -5.69 2.88 2.63
N GLY A 114 -6.06 1.68 2.19
CA GLY A 114 -6.36 1.37 0.79
C GLY A 114 -7.53 0.40 0.69
N SER A 115 -8.74 0.87 0.96
CA SER A 115 -9.85 -0.02 1.34
C SER A 115 -10.24 -1.07 0.30
N ASP A 116 -10.17 -0.72 -0.99
CA ASP A 116 -10.74 -1.51 -2.09
C ASP A 116 -12.28 -1.71 -1.92
N PHE A 117 -12.97 -0.71 -1.34
CA PHE A 117 -14.43 -0.74 -1.22
C PHE A 117 -15.10 -0.85 -2.59
N ASP A 118 -16.20 -1.61 -2.63
CA ASP A 118 -16.94 -1.96 -3.86
C ASP A 118 -16.06 -2.63 -4.94
N GLY A 119 -14.91 -3.18 -4.52
CA GLY A 119 -14.00 -3.95 -5.36
C GLY A 119 -14.47 -5.40 -5.57
N ALA A 120 -13.54 -6.24 -6.02
CA ALA A 120 -13.84 -7.64 -6.35
C ALA A 120 -14.07 -8.53 -5.12
N ILE A 121 -13.58 -8.12 -3.95
CA ILE A 121 -13.70 -8.82 -2.68
C ILE A 121 -14.46 -7.94 -1.70
N GLN A 122 -15.40 -8.55 -0.97
CA GLN A 122 -16.14 -7.86 0.07
C GLN A 122 -15.20 -7.44 1.22
N ALA A 123 -15.19 -6.14 1.51
CA ALA A 123 -14.59 -5.60 2.73
C ALA A 123 -15.39 -6.05 3.97
N HIS A 124 -14.72 -6.17 5.11
CA HIS A 124 -15.38 -6.66 6.32
C HIS A 124 -16.30 -5.64 7.03
N PHE A 125 -16.29 -4.38 6.58
CA PHE A 125 -17.29 -3.34 6.89
C PHE A 125 -17.42 -2.39 5.70
N ASP A 126 -18.40 -1.48 5.72
CA ASP A 126 -18.47 -0.36 4.77
C ASP A 126 -17.69 0.88 5.30
N VAL A 127 -17.81 2.00 4.61
CA VAL A 127 -17.12 3.26 4.97
C VAL A 127 -17.44 3.75 6.40
N THR A 128 -18.59 3.37 6.98
CA THR A 128 -18.96 3.72 8.35
C THR A 128 -18.10 3.00 9.39
N GLY A 129 -17.37 1.94 9.00
CA GLY A 129 -16.51 1.15 9.86
C GLY A 129 -15.09 1.71 10.07
N PHE A 130 -14.67 2.74 9.33
CA PHE A 130 -13.32 3.33 9.50
C PHE A 130 -12.98 3.81 10.92
N PRO A 131 -13.90 4.40 11.71
CA PRO A 131 -13.63 4.72 13.12
C PRO A 131 -13.21 3.50 13.96
N LEU A 132 -13.66 2.29 13.62
CA LEU A 132 -13.27 1.06 14.31
C LEU A 132 -11.79 0.75 14.11
N ILE A 133 -11.23 1.02 12.91
CA ILE A 133 -9.78 0.88 12.69
C ILE A 133 -9.03 1.87 13.56
N ALA A 134 -9.47 3.13 13.63
CA ALA A 134 -8.83 4.14 14.47
C ALA A 134 -8.83 3.74 15.96
N GLU A 135 -9.92 3.16 16.46
CA GLU A 135 -10.00 2.63 17.82
C GLU A 135 -9.00 1.49 18.06
N GLU A 136 -8.88 0.55 17.11
CA GLU A 136 -7.92 -0.55 17.21
C GLU A 136 -6.47 -0.06 17.10
N LEU A 137 -6.19 1.01 16.33
CA LEU A 137 -4.86 1.64 16.28
C LEU A 137 -4.50 2.30 17.61
N LEU A 138 -5.45 2.94 18.30
CA LEU A 138 -5.22 3.47 19.65
C LEU A 138 -4.85 2.35 20.64
N LYS A 139 -5.48 1.18 20.53
CA LYS A 139 -5.14 0.00 21.35
C LYS A 139 -3.76 -0.58 21.04
N LEU A 140 -3.18 -0.23 19.89
CA LEU A 140 -1.83 -0.62 19.46
C LEU A 140 -0.80 0.50 19.65
N ASP A 141 -1.07 1.41 20.59
CA ASP A 141 -0.19 2.49 21.05
C ASP A 141 0.23 3.49 19.96
N PHE A 142 -0.55 3.62 18.88
CA PHE A 142 -0.37 4.74 17.96
C PHE A 142 -0.84 6.04 18.59
N THR A 143 -0.09 7.12 18.36
CA THR A 143 -0.52 8.47 18.71
C THR A 143 -1.62 8.96 17.77
N GLU A 144 -2.45 9.90 18.22
CA GLU A 144 -3.48 10.53 17.38
C GLU A 144 -2.90 11.13 16.09
N ASN A 145 -1.68 11.68 16.15
CA ASN A 145 -0.98 12.22 14.98
C ASN A 145 -0.59 11.14 13.96
N GLU A 146 -0.13 9.98 14.43
CA GLU A 146 0.18 8.85 13.55
C GLU A 146 -1.07 8.26 12.93
N ILE A 147 -2.16 8.15 13.71
CA ILE A 147 -3.46 7.70 13.21
C ILE A 147 -3.96 8.68 12.15
N ALA A 148 -3.97 9.99 12.40
CA ALA A 148 -4.37 10.99 11.42
C ALA A 148 -3.53 10.92 10.13
N ALA A 149 -2.22 10.65 10.26
CA ALA A 149 -1.35 10.42 9.13
C ALA A 149 -1.76 9.17 8.32
N ILE A 150 -1.93 8.02 8.96
CA ILE A 150 -2.30 6.76 8.30
C ILE A 150 -3.70 6.83 7.67
N MET A 151 -4.66 7.42 8.38
CA MET A 151 -6.08 7.49 7.98
C MET A 151 -6.34 8.44 6.80
N GLY A 152 -5.34 9.23 6.37
CA GLY A 152 -5.48 10.09 5.19
C GLY A 152 -4.39 11.14 4.99
N GLY A 153 -3.68 11.54 6.05
CA GLY A 153 -2.63 12.55 5.95
C GLY A 153 -1.49 12.15 5.00
N ASN A 154 -1.03 10.89 5.07
CA ASN A 154 0.07 10.40 4.26
C ASN A 154 -0.28 10.36 2.77
N VAL A 155 -1.51 9.94 2.40
CA VAL A 155 -1.92 9.94 0.98
C VAL A 155 -2.10 11.36 0.46
N ARG A 156 -2.65 12.28 1.27
CA ARG A 156 -2.74 13.70 0.93
C ARG A 156 -1.36 14.28 0.66
N ASP A 157 -0.42 14.09 1.58
CA ASP A 157 0.93 14.66 1.50
C ASP A 157 1.72 14.02 0.35
N PHE A 158 1.55 12.72 0.13
CA PHE A 158 2.12 12.01 -1.03
C PHE A 158 1.62 12.60 -2.35
N LEU A 159 0.31 12.79 -2.52
CA LEU A 159 -0.25 13.32 -3.76
C LEU A 159 0.16 14.78 -3.99
N LEU A 160 0.05 15.64 -2.97
CA LEU A 160 0.44 17.05 -3.08
C LEU A 160 1.92 17.24 -3.43
N LYS A 161 2.79 16.32 -3.00
CA LYS A 161 4.23 16.36 -3.30
C LYS A 161 4.58 15.84 -4.69
N ASN A 162 3.80 14.89 -5.22
CA ASN A 162 4.20 14.09 -6.38
C ASN A 162 3.42 14.38 -7.66
N LEU A 163 2.23 14.98 -7.58
CA LEU A 163 1.44 15.38 -8.75
C LEU A 163 2.02 16.64 -9.40
N PRO A 164 1.82 16.82 -10.72
CA PRO A 164 2.19 18.05 -11.41
C PRO A 164 1.41 19.26 -10.87
N GLU A 165 2.01 20.46 -10.97
CA GLU A 165 1.36 21.74 -10.68
C GLU A 165 0.21 22.05 -11.66
#